data_AF-A0A7S2HIV7-F1
#
_entry.id   AF-A0A7S2HIV7-F1
#
_cell.length_a   1.000
_cell.length_b   1.000
_cell.length_c   1.000
_cell.angle_alpha   90.00
_cell.angle_beta   90.00
_cell.angle_gamma   90.00
#
_symmetry.space_group_name_H-M   'P 1'
#
loop_
_entity.id
_entity.type
_entity.pdbx_description
1 polymer ?
#
loop_
_entity_poly.entity_id
_entity_poly.type
_entity_poly.pdbx_seq_one_letter_code
_entity_poly.pdbx_strand_id
1 'polypeptide(L)'
;MYLVNCRFGLHGPIEVLSREAVQMFVQGVDECQSLRRHPWGEDKYLDHCLQRLGVRRVLEFQLLSETACGQEPVNCASSNVAFHPFKGIQSYFDCWGQAMYHGNWPGDALSTHE
;
A
#
# COMPACT_ATOMS: atom_id res chain seq x y z
N MET A 1 -1.30 -12.83 -5.07
CA MET A 1 -0.47 -12.18 -4.04
C MET A 1 -1.04 -10.83 -3.66
N TYR A 2 -0.63 -10.29 -2.52
CA TYR A 2 -0.91 -8.90 -2.14
C TYR A 2 0.35 -8.28 -1.55
N LEU A 3 0.47 -6.96 -1.67
CA LEU A 3 1.62 -6.20 -1.22
C LEU A 3 1.32 -5.56 0.14
N VAL A 4 2.29 -5.64 1.04
CA VAL A 4 2.25 -4.99 2.35
C VAL A 4 3.32 -3.92 2.38
N ASN A 5 2.87 -2.68 2.47
CA ASN A 5 3.72 -1.50 2.41
C ASN A 5 4.06 -0.93 3.81
N CYS A 6 3.60 -1.59 4.88
CA CYS A 6 3.98 -1.23 6.24
C CYS A 6 4.42 -2.38 7.14
N ARG A 7 5.42 -2.11 8.00
CA ARG A 7 5.91 -3.05 9.02
C ARG A 7 4.85 -3.51 10.03
N PHE A 8 3.76 -2.77 10.18
CA PHE A 8 2.69 -3.07 11.13
C PHE A 8 1.53 -3.90 10.57
N GLY A 9 1.58 -4.26 9.28
CA GLY A 9 0.51 -5.00 8.63
C GLY A 9 0.09 -4.38 7.31
N LEU A 10 -0.85 -5.03 6.62
CA LEU A 10 -1.65 -4.33 5.62
C LEU A 10 -2.49 -3.28 6.36
N HIS A 11 -2.12 -2.02 6.16
CA HIS A 11 -2.87 -0.85 6.59
C HIS A 11 -2.36 0.32 5.77
N GLY A 12 -3.19 1.33 5.56
CA GLY A 12 -2.76 2.58 4.96
C GLY A 12 -3.76 3.12 3.95
N PRO A 13 -3.40 4.18 3.21
CA PRO A 13 -4.19 4.76 2.14
C PRO A 13 -4.20 3.92 0.85
N ILE A 14 -3.42 2.83 0.78
CA ILE A 14 -3.34 1.95 -0.40
C ILE A 14 -3.21 0.46 -0.02
N GLU A 15 -4.07 -0.37 -0.61
CA GLU A 15 -4.00 -1.83 -0.58
C GLU A 15 -3.86 -2.40 -2.00
N VAL A 16 -2.75 -3.09 -2.28
CA VAL A 16 -2.48 -3.64 -3.62
C VAL A 16 -2.67 -5.16 -3.61
N LEU A 17 -3.66 -5.62 -4.37
CA LEU A 17 -4.01 -7.03 -4.51
C LEU A 17 -3.95 -7.44 -5.99
N SER A 18 -3.34 -8.59 -6.29
CA SER A 18 -3.48 -9.22 -7.61
C SER A 18 -4.94 -9.64 -7.85
N ARG A 19 -5.35 -9.78 -9.11
CA ARG A 19 -6.71 -10.24 -9.46
C ARG A 19 -7.03 -11.60 -8.83
N GLU A 20 -6.06 -12.52 -8.82
CA GLU A 20 -6.19 -13.85 -8.23
C GLU A 20 -6.37 -13.78 -6.70
N ALA A 21 -5.71 -12.84 -6.03
CA ALA A 21 -5.90 -12.62 -4.58
C ALA A 21 -7.33 -12.16 -4.25
N VAL A 22 -7.89 -11.28 -5.08
CA VAL A 22 -9.29 -10.85 -4.94
C VAL A 22 -10.25 -12.01 -5.19
N GLN A 23 -10.01 -12.83 -6.21
CA GLN A 23 -10.82 -14.04 -6.47
C GLN A 23 -10.80 -15.01 -5.30
N MET A 24 -9.60 -15.32 -4.76
CA MET A 24 -9.43 -16.17 -3.59
C MET A 24 -10.17 -15.59 -2.38
N PHE A 25 -10.05 -14.28 -2.13
CA PHE A 25 -10.77 -13.62 -1.04
C PHE A 25 -12.29 -13.77 -1.18
N VAL A 26 -12.86 -13.47 -2.35
CA VAL A 26 -14.30 -13.56 -2.57
C VAL A 26 -14.81 -14.99 -2.41
N GLN A 27 -14.07 -15.99 -2.88
CA GLN A 27 -14.46 -17.41 -2.77
C GLN A 27 -14.32 -17.96 -1.35
N GLY A 28 -13.36 -17.45 -0.57
CA GLY A 28 -13.02 -17.96 0.76
C GLY A 28 -13.49 -17.09 1.93
N VAL A 29 -14.17 -15.96 1.69
CA VAL A 29 -14.51 -14.99 2.74
C VAL A 29 -15.33 -15.60 3.89
N ASP A 30 -16.13 -16.64 3.61
CA ASP A 30 -16.90 -17.34 4.63
C ASP A 30 -16.03 -18.09 5.65
N GLU A 31 -14.82 -18.51 5.27
CA GLU A 31 -13.83 -19.08 6.20
C GLU A 31 -13.26 -18.02 7.17
N CYS A 32 -13.46 -16.74 6.85
CA CYS A 32 -12.97 -15.60 7.60
C CYS A 32 -14.02 -15.00 8.56
N GLN A 33 -15.25 -15.52 8.63
CA GLN A 33 -16.30 -14.94 9.48
C GLN A 33 -15.88 -14.84 10.95
N SER A 34 -15.14 -15.83 11.46
CA SER A 34 -14.63 -15.82 12.83
C SER A 34 -13.60 -14.73 13.12
N LEU A 35 -13.04 -14.07 12.09
CA LEU A 35 -12.15 -12.92 12.25
C LEU A 35 -12.91 -11.64 12.57
N ARG A 36 -14.20 -11.53 12.20
CA ARG A 36 -15.04 -10.33 12.44
C ARG A 36 -15.27 -10.01 13.91
N ARG A 37 -15.00 -10.95 14.82
CA ARG A 37 -15.09 -10.74 16.27
C ARG A 37 -13.98 -9.84 16.83
N HIS A 38 -12.92 -9.59 16.06
CA HIS A 38 -11.83 -8.73 16.51
C HIS A 38 -12.17 -7.26 16.21
N PRO A 39 -11.73 -6.31 17.06
CA PRO A 39 -11.99 -4.89 16.89
C PRO A 39 -11.04 -4.27 15.85
N TRP A 40 -11.05 -4.83 14.64
CA TRP A 40 -10.16 -4.46 13.55
C TRP A 40 -10.90 -3.61 12.51
N GLY A 41 -10.14 -2.77 11.82
CA GLY A 41 -10.58 -2.16 10.55
C GLY A 41 -10.62 -3.19 9.42
N GLU A 42 -11.11 -2.73 8.27
CA GLU A 42 -11.20 -3.53 7.03
C GLU A 42 -9.84 -4.06 6.55
N ASP A 43 -8.79 -3.26 6.69
CA ASP A 43 -7.41 -3.55 6.29
C ASP A 43 -6.82 -4.76 7.00
N LYS A 44 -6.92 -4.79 8.33
CA LYS A 44 -6.46 -5.89 9.17
C LYS A 44 -7.33 -7.13 8.99
N TYR A 45 -8.65 -6.95 8.83
CA TYR A 45 -9.53 -8.07 8.50
C TYR A 45 -9.10 -8.71 7.17
N LEU A 46 -8.83 -7.89 6.14
CA LEU A 46 -8.37 -8.33 4.84
C LEU A 46 -7.00 -9.02 4.91
N ASP A 47 -6.01 -8.45 5.62
CA ASP A 47 -4.68 -9.06 5.84
C ASP A 47 -4.82 -10.48 6.42
N HIS A 48 -5.54 -10.59 7.54
CA HIS A 48 -5.69 -11.85 8.25
C HIS A 48 -6.52 -12.87 7.47
N CYS A 49 -7.53 -12.43 6.70
CA CYS A 49 -8.30 -13.31 5.85
C CYS A 49 -7.47 -13.85 4.68
N LEU A 50 -6.74 -12.98 3.97
CA LEU A 50 -5.85 -13.39 2.88
C LEU A 50 -4.75 -14.35 3.35
N GLN A 51 -4.20 -14.13 4.55
CA GLN A 51 -3.26 -15.08 5.18
C GLN A 51 -3.92 -16.43 5.47
N ARG A 52 -5.14 -16.45 6.02
CA ARG A 52 -5.90 -17.68 6.28
C ARG A 52 -6.17 -18.47 5.00
N LEU A 53 -6.48 -17.77 3.91
CA LEU A 53 -6.72 -18.35 2.58
C LEU A 53 -5.43 -18.72 1.82
N GLY A 54 -4.27 -18.59 2.45
CA GLY A 54 -2.99 -18.98 1.86
C GLY A 54 -2.51 -18.05 0.73
N VAL A 55 -3.06 -16.84 0.61
CA VAL A 55 -2.61 -15.89 -0.42
C VAL A 55 -1.21 -15.36 -0.06
N ARG A 56 -0.28 -15.47 -1.01
CA ARG A 56 1.10 -14.98 -0.84
C ARG A 56 1.14 -13.49 -0.48
N ARG A 57 1.72 -13.20 0.69
CA ARG A 57 2.05 -11.86 1.19
C ARG A 57 3.44 -11.45 0.73
N VAL A 58 3.58 -10.26 0.17
CA VAL A 58 4.87 -9.72 -0.30
C VAL A 58 5.11 -8.37 0.37
N LEU A 59 6.30 -8.17 0.94
CA LEU A 59 6.65 -6.93 1.63
C LEU A 59 7.24 -5.94 0.62
N GLU A 60 6.63 -4.77 0.48
CA GLU A 60 7.04 -3.71 -0.45
C GLU A 60 6.94 -2.33 0.22
N PHE A 61 7.83 -2.08 1.17
CA PHE A 61 7.83 -0.86 2.00
C PHE A 61 8.16 0.43 1.25
N GLN A 62 8.55 0.33 -0.03
CA GLN A 62 8.79 1.50 -0.89
C GLN A 62 7.55 1.93 -1.69
N LEU A 63 6.40 1.26 -1.56
CA LEU A 63 5.19 1.72 -2.25
C LEU A 63 4.61 2.99 -1.64
N LEU A 64 4.72 3.14 -0.32
CA LEU A 64 4.01 4.17 0.42
C LEU A 64 4.96 4.97 1.32
N SER A 65 4.82 6.29 1.25
CA SER A 65 5.43 7.22 2.21
C SER A 65 4.34 7.69 3.18
N GLU A 66 4.37 7.20 4.43
CA GLU A 66 3.32 7.47 5.43
C GLU A 66 3.86 7.56 6.87
N THR A 67 3.38 8.57 7.60
CA THR A 67 3.71 8.79 9.03
C THR A 67 3.24 7.68 9.96
N ALA A 68 2.06 7.09 9.71
CA ALA A 68 1.54 5.96 10.49
C ALA A 68 2.41 4.69 10.38
N CYS A 69 3.26 4.61 9.36
CA CYS A 69 4.24 3.55 9.20
C CYS A 69 5.66 3.93 9.69
N GLY A 70 5.84 5.17 10.16
CA GLY A 70 7.08 5.67 10.74
C GLY A 70 7.95 6.50 9.79
N GLN A 71 7.44 6.88 8.62
CA GLN A 71 8.11 7.79 7.69
C GLN A 71 7.74 9.23 8.05
N GLU A 72 8.68 9.95 8.68
CA GLU A 72 8.52 11.36 9.04
C GLU A 72 9.84 12.13 8.74
N PRO A 73 9.82 13.19 7.92
CA PRO A 73 8.65 13.70 7.17
C PRO A 73 8.28 12.79 6.00
N VAL A 74 7.02 12.91 5.55
CA VAL A 74 6.59 12.32 4.28
C VAL A 74 7.28 13.06 3.14
N ASN A 75 8.01 12.32 2.33
CA ASN A 75 8.73 12.86 1.18
C ASN A 75 7.92 12.64 -0.10
N CYS A 76 7.40 13.71 -0.71
CA CYS A 76 6.65 13.63 -1.97
C CYS A 76 7.53 13.64 -3.22
N ALA A 77 8.84 13.79 -3.06
CA ALA A 77 9.82 13.77 -4.14
C ALA A 77 10.48 12.39 -4.34
N SER A 78 10.13 11.39 -3.53
CA SER A 78 10.68 10.04 -3.62
C SER A 78 10.00 9.20 -4.70
N SER A 79 10.55 8.01 -4.96
CA SER A 79 10.03 7.04 -5.92
C SER A 79 8.82 6.23 -5.41
N ASN A 80 8.18 6.64 -4.30
CA ASN A 80 6.99 5.98 -3.79
C ASN A 80 5.80 6.19 -4.75
N VAL A 81 4.86 5.25 -4.78
CA VAL A 81 3.67 5.34 -5.65
C VAL A 81 2.52 6.11 -5.00
N ALA A 82 2.55 6.26 -3.66
CA ALA A 82 1.53 6.98 -2.89
C ALA A 82 2.15 7.71 -1.69
N PHE A 83 1.49 8.81 -1.29
CA PHE A 83 1.93 9.69 -0.20
C PHE A 83 0.73 10.07 0.68
N HIS A 84 0.88 9.99 2.00
CA HIS A 84 -0.16 10.28 3.01
C HIS A 84 0.51 10.84 4.28
N PRO A 85 -0.06 11.81 5.04
CA PRO A 85 -1.48 12.09 5.23
C PRO A 85 -1.97 13.49 4.85
N PHE A 86 -1.77 13.92 3.61
CA PHE A 86 -2.12 15.28 3.16
C PHE A 86 -3.65 15.50 3.04
N LYS A 87 -4.34 15.72 4.17
CA LYS A 87 -5.80 15.93 4.24
C LYS A 87 -6.25 17.36 3.89
N GLY A 88 -5.36 18.33 3.93
CA GLY A 88 -5.66 19.73 3.62
C GLY A 88 -5.49 20.01 2.13
N ILE A 89 -6.33 20.89 1.56
CA ILE A 89 -6.25 21.25 0.13
C ILE A 89 -4.85 21.75 -0.22
N GLN A 90 -4.32 22.70 0.55
CA GLN A 90 -2.99 23.27 0.30
C GLN A 90 -1.90 22.19 0.38
N SER A 91 -1.86 21.43 1.48
CA SER A 91 -0.83 20.41 1.69
C SER A 91 -0.90 19.26 0.69
N TYR A 92 -2.10 18.94 0.18
CA TYR A 92 -2.27 18.01 -0.92
C TYR A 92 -1.62 18.54 -2.21
N PHE A 93 -1.94 19.78 -2.62
CA PHE A 93 -1.39 20.34 -3.86
C PHE A 93 0.12 20.60 -3.78
N ASP A 94 0.64 20.93 -2.60
CA ASP A 94 2.09 21.06 -2.38
C ASP A 94 2.80 19.71 -2.61
N CYS A 95 2.27 18.62 -2.04
CA CYS A 95 2.80 17.28 -2.23
C CYS A 95 2.68 16.83 -3.68
N TRP A 96 1.51 17.03 -4.29
CA TRP A 96 1.26 16.72 -5.69
C TRP A 96 2.23 17.46 -6.62
N GLY A 97 2.50 18.74 -6.36
CA GLY A 97 3.48 19.52 -7.12
C GLY A 97 4.89 18.95 -7.05
N GLN A 98 5.33 18.52 -5.86
CA GLN A 98 6.62 17.83 -5.70
C GLN A 98 6.65 16.50 -6.46
N ALA A 99 5.61 15.67 -6.32
CA ALA A 99 5.55 14.38 -6.99
C ALA A 99 5.56 14.53 -8.52
N MET A 100 4.85 15.51 -9.07
CA MET A 100 4.84 15.79 -10.51
C MET A 100 6.18 16.32 -11.01
N TYR A 101 6.87 17.14 -10.21
CA TYR A 101 8.19 17.67 -10.57
C TYR A 101 9.29 16.59 -10.56
N HIS A 102 9.21 15.63 -9.63
CA HIS A 102 10.22 14.58 -9.44
C HIS A 102 9.85 13.20 -10.01
N GLY A 103 8.64 13.02 -10.53
CA GLY A 103 8.02 11.71 -10.81
C GLY A 103 8.54 10.93 -12.03
N ASN A 104 9.76 11.19 -12.51
CA ASN A 104 10.32 10.51 -13.68
C ASN A 104 11.02 9.17 -13.35
N TRP A 105 10.53 8.40 -12.37
CA TRP A 105 11.22 7.21 -11.87
C TRP A 105 10.95 5.93 -12.69
N PRO A 106 11.95 5.05 -12.89
CA PRO A 106 13.38 5.26 -12.64
C PRO A 106 13.95 6.15 -13.75
N GLY A 107 14.48 7.33 -13.41
CA GLY A 107 14.94 8.33 -14.40
C GLY A 107 15.79 7.71 -15.48
N ASP A 108 15.43 7.90 -16.76
CA ASP A 108 16.11 7.48 -18.00
C ASP A 108 17.08 6.28 -17.88
N ALA A 109 16.70 5.24 -17.13
CA ALA A 109 17.55 4.07 -16.89
C ALA A 109 17.39 3.01 -17.99
N LEU A 110 16.74 3.37 -19.10
CA LEU A 110 16.48 2.47 -20.23
C LEU A 110 17.24 2.84 -21.52
N SER A 111 18.24 3.73 -21.46
CA SER A 111 19.06 4.09 -22.65
C SER A 111 20.47 3.48 -22.71
N THR A 112 20.81 2.48 -21.90
CA THR A 112 22.13 1.81 -21.99
C THR A 112 22.03 0.28 -21.87
N HIS A 113 21.46 -0.36 -22.89
CA HIS A 113 21.77 -1.76 -23.20
C HIS A 113 21.82 -1.90 -24.72
N GLU A 114 22.96 -1.52 -25.30
CA GLU A 114 23.47 -2.08 -26.56
C GLU A 114 24.11 -3.46 -26.28
#